data_AF-A0A920JYI9-F1
#
_entry.id   AF-A0A920JYI9-F1
#
_cell.length_a   1.000
_cell.length_b   1.000
_cell.length_c   1.000
_cell.angle_alpha   90.00
_cell.angle_beta   90.00
_cell.angle_gamma   90.00
#
_symmetry.space_group_name_H-M   'P 1'
#
loop_
_entity.id
_entity.type
_entity.pdbx_description
1 polymer ?
#
loop_
_entity_poly.entity_id
_entity_poly.type
_entity_poly.pdbx_seq_one_letter_code
_entity_poly.pdbx_strand_id
1 'polypeptide(L)' 'MLLSFVMTDAHSNQCPKALDFEIKRLGDDKVESLCKYKGNVILVVNTASKCGFTPQYEGLESLLRKERSRLCCTWLSFA' A
#
# COMPACT_ATOMS: atom_id res chain seq x y z
N MET A 1 8.01 -39.05 -26.66
CA MET A 1 8.24 -39.03 -25.20
C MET A 1 9.42 -38.12 -24.94
N LEU A 2 9.20 -36.84 -24.71
CA LEU A 2 10.08 -35.96 -23.93
C LEU A 2 9.20 -34.78 -23.50
N LEU A 3 9.11 -34.64 -22.18
CA LEU A 3 8.04 -33.96 -21.48
C LEU A 3 8.08 -32.44 -21.66
N SER A 4 6.91 -31.85 -21.86
CA SER A 4 6.64 -30.42 -21.76
C SER A 4 7.08 -29.90 -20.39
N PHE A 5 8.07 -29.01 -20.37
CA PHE A 5 8.44 -28.27 -19.17
C PHE A 5 7.40 -27.15 -18.97
N VAL A 6 6.34 -27.46 -18.23
CA VAL A 6 5.37 -26.45 -17.77
C VAL A 6 5.98 -25.79 -16.53
N MET A 7 6.62 -24.63 -16.72
CA MET A 7 6.92 -23.71 -15.63
C MET A 7 5.65 -22.92 -15.30
N THR A 8 4.81 -23.46 -14.44
CA THR A 8 3.76 -22.69 -13.76
C THR A 8 4.27 -22.28 -12.38
N ASP A 9 4.99 -21.17 -12.31
CA ASP A 9 5.19 -20.47 -11.04
C ASP A 9 3.95 -19.61 -10.75
N ALA A 10 2.96 -20.25 -10.14
CA ALA A 10 1.71 -19.61 -9.72
C ALA A 10 1.82 -18.94 -8.33
N HIS A 11 2.90 -18.20 -8.04
CA HIS A 11 3.12 -17.57 -6.73
C HIS A 11 2.75 -16.07 -6.66
N SER A 12 1.85 -15.58 -7.52
CA SER A 12 1.30 -14.22 -7.42
C SER A 12 -0.05 -14.10 -6.72
N ASN A 13 -0.80 -15.20 -6.49
CA ASN A 13 -2.20 -15.14 -6.03
C ASN A 13 -2.44 -15.10 -4.51
N GLN A 14 -1.41 -15.19 -3.68
CA GLN A 14 -1.59 -15.16 -2.22
C GLN A 14 -1.23 -13.80 -1.63
N CYS A 15 -2.13 -13.24 -0.83
CA CYS A 15 -1.87 -12.00 -0.11
C CYS A 15 -0.81 -12.22 0.97
N PRO A 16 0.25 -11.39 1.03
CA PRO A 16 1.21 -11.46 2.13
C PRO A 16 0.50 -11.16 3.44
N LYS A 17 0.85 -11.88 4.53
CA LYS A 17 0.26 -11.64 5.86
C LYS A 17 0.36 -10.19 6.33
N ALA A 18 1.40 -9.46 5.88
CA ALA A 18 1.58 -8.04 6.18
C ALA A 18 0.55 -7.12 5.51
N LEU A 19 -0.20 -7.62 4.52
CA LEU A 19 -1.24 -6.89 3.78
C LEU A 19 -2.62 -7.55 3.90
N ASP A 20 -2.76 -8.60 4.71
CA ASP A 20 -4.02 -9.34 4.91
C ASP A 20 -4.93 -8.59 5.89
N PHE A 21 -5.33 -7.39 5.48
CA PHE A 21 -6.14 -6.47 6.27
C PHE A 21 -7.19 -5.80 5.39
N GLU A 22 -8.40 -5.72 5.92
CA GLU A 22 -9.50 -4.95 5.35
C GLU A 22 -9.62 -3.62 6.10
N ILE A 23 -9.56 -2.50 5.39
CA ILE A 23 -9.60 -1.18 6.02
C ILE A 23 -10.70 -0.32 5.41
N LYS A 24 -11.45 0.37 6.27
CA LYS A 24 -12.45 1.35 5.87
C LYS A 24 -11.76 2.60 5.32
N ARG A 25 -12.23 3.10 4.18
CA ARG A 25 -11.72 4.35 3.61
C ARG A 25 -12.27 5.56 4.39
N LEU A 26 -11.44 6.59 4.50
CA LEU A 26 -11.88 7.87 5.06
C LEU A 26 -12.86 8.57 4.10
N GLY A 27 -14.01 8.99 4.62
CA GLY A 27 -15.02 9.77 3.89
C GLY A 27 -16.13 8.94 3.22
N ASP A 28 -16.03 7.62 3.18
CA ASP A 28 -17.11 6.74 2.72
C ASP A 28 -17.20 5.43 3.55
N ASP A 29 -18.20 4.60 3.27
CA ASP A 29 -18.39 3.31 3.94
C ASP A 29 -17.73 2.13 3.21
N LYS A 30 -16.85 2.40 2.24
CA LYS A 30 -16.19 1.33 1.48
C LYS A 30 -15.07 0.72 2.30
N VAL A 31 -15.07 -0.60 2.31
CA VAL A 31 -13.99 -1.43 2.84
C VAL A 31 -13.09 -1.82 1.68
N GLU A 32 -11.77 -1.67 1.88
CA GLU A 32 -10.76 -1.99 0.88
C GLU A 32 -9.67 -2.89 1.47
N SER A 33 -9.35 -3.96 0.73
CA SER A 33 -8.29 -4.89 1.08
C SER A 33 -6.91 -4.30 0.79
N LEU A 34 -5.99 -4.34 1.76
CA LEU A 34 -4.60 -3.94 1.54
C LEU A 34 -3.84 -4.87 0.58
N CYS A 35 -4.36 -6.08 0.34
CA CYS A 35 -3.80 -7.05 -0.61
C CYS A 35 -3.67 -6.49 -2.03
N LYS A 36 -4.50 -5.51 -2.41
CA LYS A 36 -4.42 -4.83 -3.72
C LYS A 36 -3.07 -4.16 -3.99
N TYR A 37 -2.32 -3.85 -2.94
CA TYR A 37 -1.04 -3.16 -3.03
C TYR A 37 0.16 -4.12 -3.05
N LYS A 38 -0.06 -5.44 -3.10
CA LYS A 38 1.00 -6.45 -3.19
C LYS A 38 1.99 -6.12 -4.31
N GLY A 39 3.28 -6.25 -4.01
CA GLY A 39 4.38 -5.98 -4.95
C GLY A 39 4.80 -4.51 -5.04
N ASN A 40 4.10 -3.60 -4.37
CA ASN A 40 4.50 -2.20 -4.26
C ASN A 40 5.28 -1.94 -2.97
N VAL A 41 6.13 -0.92 -2.99
CA VAL A 41 6.67 -0.32 -1.75
C VAL A 41 5.58 0.57 -1.16
N ILE A 42 5.18 0.29 0.09
CA ILE A 42 4.08 0.96 0.79
C ILE A 42 4.62 1.61 2.05
N LEU A 43 4.27 2.89 2.27
CA LEU A 43 4.54 3.62 3.51
C LEU A 43 3.20 3.87 4.22
N VAL A 44 3.06 3.33 5.42
CA VAL A 44 1.88 3.51 6.28
C VAL A 44 2.24 4.52 7.37
N VAL A 45 1.42 5.56 7.53
CA VAL A 45 1.63 6.62 8.53
C VAL A 45 0.35 6.76 9.35
N ASN A 46 0.47 6.74 10.68
CA ASN A 46 -0.66 7.03 11.56
C ASN A 46 -0.84 8.55 11.65
N THR A 47 -1.87 9.07 11.01
CA THR A 47 -2.16 10.52 10.99
C THR A 47 -3.16 10.90 12.08
N ALA A 48 -2.90 11.98 12.81
CA ALA A 48 -3.83 12.52 13.81
C ALA A 48 -4.38 13.88 13.34
N SER A 49 -5.70 14.03 13.27
CA SER A 49 -6.38 15.22 12.73
C SER A 49 -6.41 16.43 13.67
N LYS A 50 -5.96 16.29 14.93
CA LYS A 50 -6.07 17.32 15.98
C LYS A 50 -4.75 17.64 16.71
N CYS A 51 -3.60 17.36 16.12
CA CYS A 51 -2.31 17.65 16.76
C CYS A 51 -1.48 18.62 15.89
N GLY A 52 -0.80 19.58 16.53
CA GLY A 52 0.04 20.61 15.91
C GLY A 52 1.33 20.08 15.25
N PHE A 53 1.34 18.83 14.79
CA PHE A 53 2.43 18.16 14.09
C PHE A 53 2.30 18.23 12.56
N THR A 54 1.47 19.17 12.06
CA THR A 54 1.28 19.49 10.64
C THR A 54 2.59 19.66 9.82
N PRO A 55 3.71 20.18 10.37
CA PRO A 55 4.96 20.31 9.60
C PRO A 55 5.54 18.96 9.12
N GLN A 56 5.19 17.84 9.76
CA GLN A 56 5.69 16.52 9.36
C GLN A 56 5.10 16.05 8.03
N TYR A 57 3.93 16.57 7.63
CA TYR A 57 3.33 16.25 6.34
C TYR A 57 4.17 16.77 5.17
N GLU A 58 4.79 17.95 5.28
CA GLU A 58 5.62 18.50 4.22
C GLU A 58 6.84 17.61 3.91
N GLY A 59 7.45 17.04 4.96
CA GLY A 59 8.54 16.09 4.83
C GLY A 59 8.10 14.79 4.15
N LEU A 60 6.95 14.26 4.56
CA LEU A 60 6.35 13.06 3.96
C LEU A 60 5.98 13.30 2.49
N GLU A 61 5.42 14.46 2.15
CA GLU A 61 5.14 14.82 0.76
C GLU A 61 6.42 14.97 -0.06
N SER A 62 7.49 15.52 0.52
CA SER A 62 8.78 15.66 -0.16
C SER A 62 9.39 14.29 -0.48
N LEU A 63 9.36 13.36 0.47
CA LEU A 63 9.79 11.97 0.26
C LEU A 63 8.97 11.30 -0.83
N LEU A 64 7.64 11.48 -0.81
CA LEU A 64 6.74 10.94 -1.81
C LEU A 64 6.96 11.55 -3.21
N ARG A 65 7.26 12.85 -3.31
CA ARG A 65 7.66 13.50 -4.57
C ARG A 65 8.99 12.93 -5.08
N LYS A 66 9.95 12.71 -4.20
CA LYS A 66 11.28 12.17 -4.53
C LYS A 66 11.22 10.71 -5.00
N GLU A 67 10.40 9.88 -4.35
CA GLU A 67 10.29 8.44 -4.62
C GLU A 67 9.01 8.09 -5.41
N ARG A 68 8.42 9.05 -6.14
CA ARG A 68 7.17 8.89 -6.90
C ARG A 68 7.21 7.77 -7.95
N SER A 69 8.39 7.42 -8.45
CA SER A 69 8.59 6.29 -9.38
C SER A 69 8.64 4.92 -8.68
N ARG A 70 8.78 4.89 -7.35
CA ARG A 70 8.96 3.66 -6.54
C ARG A 70 7.84 3.42 -5.53
N LEU A 71 7.17 4.49 -5.09
CA LEU A 71 6.02 4.44 -4.17
C LEU A 71 4.72 4.57 -4.97
N CYS A 72 3.98 3.47 -5.07
CA CYS A 72 2.73 3.40 -5.85
C CYS A 72 1.54 4.10 -5.15
N CYS A 73 1.67 4.53 -3.89
CA CYS A 73 0.53 5.03 -3.12
C CYS A 73 0.82 6.39 -2.51
N THR A 74 0.30 7.41 -3.17
CA THR A 74 0.34 8.80 -2.73
C THR A 74 -0.95 9.01 -1.91
N TRP A 75 -0.87 8.75 -0.60
CA TRP A 75 -1.91 9.00 0.42
C TRP A 75 -3.12 8.06 0.48
N LEU A 76 -2.97 6.91 1.16
CA LEU A 76 -4.10 6.39 1.94
C LEU A 76 -4.20 7.24 3.21
N SER A 77 -5.05 8.26 3.17
CA SER A 77 -5.43 9.01 4.35
C SER A 77 -6.30 8.08 5.22
N PHE A 78 -5.66 7.36 6.14
CA PHE A 78 -6.33 6.65 7.23
C PHE A 78 -6.35 7.58 8.45
N ALA A 79 -7.29 8.50 8.44
CA ALA A 79 -7.80 9.16 9.64
C ALA A 79 -9.30 8.89 9.73
#